data_AF-A0A523I738-F1
#
_entry.id   AF-A0A523I738-F1
#
_cell.length_a   1.000
_cell.length_b   1.000
_cell.length_c   1.000
_cell.angle_alpha   90.00
_cell.angle_beta   90.00
_cell.angle_gamma   90.00
#
_symmetry.space_group_name_H-M   'P 1'
#
loop_
_entity.id
_entity.type
_entity.pdbx_description
1 polymer ?
#
loop_
_entity_poly.entity_id
_entity_poly.type
_entity_poly.pdbx_seq_one_letter_code
_entity_poly.pdbx_strand_id
1 'polypeptide(L)'
;MVSEERKMEIIEEERLRLNIRDDLCLPKNESLTTWRFFNSNLGLLLISSVFISFFSWFYQSLDDSRKAETENTRIVEKLRNEIAYRSQSVRSILPDTIAWEELYDFDFIFDGVEKSWLQKPVYPEFQNRAIPGLAYELYSRSKKDDRILAKKLFDSSLIVSATYKKLVKISITDERDDESDLREHDILMLREANKLFKTFSDINP
;
A
#
# COMPACT_ATOMS: atom_id res chain seq x y z
N MET A 1 -24.13 90.40 -26.95
CA MET A 1 -24.34 89.17 -27.76
C MET A 1 -22.97 88.75 -28.29
N VAL A 2 -22.58 87.51 -28.06
CA VAL A 2 -21.33 86.94 -28.58
C VAL A 2 -21.52 86.63 -30.06
N SER A 3 -20.58 87.02 -30.93
CA SER A 3 -20.68 86.76 -32.37
C SER A 3 -20.65 85.26 -32.66
N GLU A 4 -21.30 84.83 -33.74
CA GLU A 4 -21.33 83.42 -34.13
C GLU A 4 -19.93 82.86 -34.40
N GLU A 5 -19.01 83.67 -34.93
CA GLU A 5 -17.60 83.28 -35.11
C GLU A 5 -16.94 82.91 -33.79
N ARG A 6 -17.19 83.68 -32.72
CA ARG A 6 -16.61 83.41 -31.41
C ARG A 6 -17.17 82.14 -30.78
N LYS A 7 -18.42 81.76 -31.09
CA LYS A 7 -19.00 80.50 -30.64
C LYS A 7 -18.35 79.30 -31.34
N MET A 8 -18.09 79.41 -32.64
CA MET A 8 -17.42 78.35 -33.41
C MET A 8 -16.01 78.09 -32.90
N GLU A 9 -15.26 79.16 -32.62
CA GLU A 9 -13.91 79.07 -32.05
C GLU A 9 -13.90 78.36 -30.69
N ILE A 10 -14.87 78.66 -29.82
CA ILE A 10 -15.02 77.99 -28.52
C ILE A 10 -15.33 76.50 -28.68
N ILE A 11 -16.19 76.12 -29.64
CA ILE A 11 -16.54 74.73 -29.90
C ILE A 11 -15.32 73.95 -30.41
N GLU A 12 -14.51 74.55 -31.27
CA GLU A 12 -13.28 73.93 -31.77
C GLU A 12 -12.24 73.77 -30.66
N GLU A 13 -12.08 74.76 -29.79
CA GLU A 13 -11.18 74.68 -28.65
C GLU A 13 -11.62 73.59 -27.65
N GLU A 14 -12.93 73.51 -27.34
CA GLU A 14 -13.50 72.46 -26.48
C GLU A 14 -13.28 71.07 -27.08
N ARG A 15 -13.50 70.90 -28.39
CA ARG A 15 -13.24 69.63 -29.09
C ARG A 15 -11.76 69.25 -29.05
N LEU A 16 -10.87 70.22 -29.21
CA LEU A 16 -9.43 69.99 -29.12
C LEU A 16 -9.01 69.56 -27.70
N ARG A 17 -9.56 70.21 -26.66
CA ARG A 17 -9.31 69.84 -25.26
C ARG A 17 -9.80 68.43 -24.92
N LEU A 18 -10.93 68.00 -25.49
CA LEU A 18 -11.43 66.64 -25.33
C LEU A 18 -10.51 65.63 -26.00
N ASN A 19 -10.08 65.87 -27.24
CA ASN A 19 -9.15 64.99 -27.94
C ASN A 19 -7.81 64.86 -27.19
N ILE A 20 -7.27 65.97 -26.68
CA ILE A 20 -6.03 65.95 -25.88
C ILE A 20 -6.22 65.16 -24.58
N ARG A 21 -7.38 65.26 -23.92
CA ARG A 21 -7.68 64.46 -22.72
C ARG A 21 -7.75 62.97 -23.03
N ASP A 22 -8.40 62.60 -24.13
CA ASP A 22 -8.50 61.20 -24.55
C ASP A 22 -7.13 60.63 -24.95
N ASP A 23 -6.30 61.41 -25.64
CA ASP A 23 -4.93 61.02 -26.01
C ASP A 23 -3.99 60.92 -24.79
N LEU A 24 -4.18 61.77 -23.76
CA LEU A 24 -3.39 61.75 -22.53
C LEU A 24 -3.91 60.72 -21.51
N CYS A 25 -5.18 60.34 -21.58
CA CYS A 25 -5.72 59.23 -20.82
C CYS A 25 -5.26 57.92 -21.46
N LEU A 26 -4.03 57.50 -21.12
CA LEU A 26 -3.50 56.17 -21.43
C LEU A 26 -4.61 55.13 -21.26
N PRO A 27 -4.85 54.23 -22.24
CA PRO A 27 -5.91 53.25 -22.15
C PRO A 27 -5.74 52.51 -20.83
N LYS A 28 -6.83 52.48 -20.05
CA LYS A 28 -6.87 51.91 -18.71
C LYS A 28 -6.60 50.41 -18.85
N ASN A 29 -5.33 50.04 -18.84
CA ASN A 29 -4.87 48.68 -19.06
C ASN A 29 -5.32 47.87 -17.85
N GLU A 30 -6.44 47.17 -17.95
CA GLU A 30 -7.01 46.38 -16.85
C GLU A 30 -6.05 45.28 -16.37
N SER A 31 -5.09 44.87 -17.22
CA SER A 31 -4.01 43.96 -16.85
C SER A 31 -2.98 44.56 -15.86
N LEU A 32 -2.82 45.88 -15.83
CA LEU A 32 -1.95 46.55 -14.84
C LEU A 32 -2.54 46.47 -13.43
N THR A 33 -3.86 46.38 -13.28
CA THR A 33 -4.54 46.30 -11.99
C THR A 33 -4.35 44.95 -11.30
N THR A 34 -4.49 43.84 -12.02
CA THR A 34 -4.19 42.50 -11.48
C THR A 34 -2.71 42.35 -11.14
N TRP A 35 -1.83 42.90 -11.97
CA TRP A 35 -0.39 42.86 -11.69
C TRP A 35 0.05 43.73 -10.51
N ARG A 36 -0.61 44.87 -10.31
CA ARG A 36 -0.44 45.68 -9.09
C ARG A 36 -0.95 44.96 -7.83
N PHE A 37 -2.02 44.17 -7.95
CA PHE A 37 -2.53 43.39 -6.82
C PHE A 37 -1.51 42.34 -6.35
N PHE A 38 -0.93 41.55 -7.26
CA PHE A 38 0.08 40.54 -6.89
C PHE A 38 1.37 41.14 -6.34
N ASN A 39 1.70 42.39 -6.69
CA ASN A 39 2.83 43.13 -6.10
C ASN A 39 2.48 43.91 -4.83
N SER A 40 1.21 43.93 -4.41
CA SER A 40 0.83 44.53 -3.13
C SER A 40 1.19 43.60 -1.95
N ASN A 41 1.38 44.15 -0.75
CA ASN A 41 1.63 43.35 0.46
C ASN A 41 0.59 42.24 0.65
N LEU A 42 -0.69 42.52 0.36
CA LEU A 42 -1.77 41.53 0.49
C LEU A 42 -1.69 40.45 -0.58
N GLY A 43 -1.34 40.80 -1.83
CA GLY A 43 -1.13 39.84 -2.90
C GLY A 43 0.07 38.93 -2.65
N LEU A 44 1.18 39.47 -2.14
CA LEU A 44 2.34 38.69 -1.74
C LEU A 44 2.01 37.73 -0.59
N LEU A 45 1.24 38.18 0.41
CA LEU A 45 0.75 37.31 1.48
C LEU A 45 -0.10 36.17 0.92
N LEU A 46 -1.03 36.45 0.01
CA LEU A 46 -1.84 35.41 -0.64
C LEU A 46 -1.00 34.43 -1.44
N ILE A 47 -0.10 34.90 -2.31
CA ILE A 47 0.80 34.03 -3.07
C ILE A 47 1.64 33.16 -2.13
N SER A 48 2.19 33.74 -1.06
CA SER A 48 3.00 33.00 -0.09
C SER A 48 2.18 31.91 0.61
N SER A 49 0.93 32.20 0.98
CA SER A 49 0.05 31.22 1.63
C SER A 49 -0.31 30.06 0.69
N VAL A 50 -0.58 30.35 -0.58
CA VAL A 50 -0.85 29.33 -1.60
C VAL A 50 0.40 28.48 -1.84
N PHE A 51 1.57 29.13 -1.94
CA PHE A 51 2.83 28.43 -2.13
C PHE A 51 3.17 27.52 -0.94
N ILE A 52 3.03 28.00 0.29
CA ILE A 52 3.25 27.20 1.51
C ILE A 52 2.27 26.04 1.57
N SER A 53 0.99 26.27 1.25
CA SER A 53 -0.03 25.21 1.25
C SER A 53 0.28 24.14 0.21
N PHE A 54 0.64 24.55 -1.00
CA PHE A 54 1.04 23.63 -2.07
C PHE A 54 2.29 22.84 -1.69
N PHE A 55 3.31 23.50 -1.13
CA PHE A 55 4.55 22.85 -0.72
C PHE A 55 4.31 21.88 0.45
N SER A 56 3.45 22.24 1.41
CA SER A 56 3.05 21.36 2.51
C SER A 56 2.33 20.12 2.00
N TRP A 57 1.36 20.30 1.09
CA TRP A 57 0.65 19.18 0.47
C TRP A 57 1.60 18.26 -0.31
N PHE A 58 2.50 18.84 -1.09
CA PHE A 58 3.49 18.09 -1.86
C PHE A 58 4.44 17.30 -0.95
N TYR A 59 4.92 17.92 0.13
CA TYR A 59 5.78 17.25 1.11
C TYR A 59 5.07 16.10 1.82
N GLN A 60 3.82 16.31 2.25
CA GLN A 60 3.00 15.26 2.86
C GLN A 60 2.79 14.08 1.91
N SER A 61 2.48 14.35 0.64
CA SER A 61 2.32 13.29 -0.37
C SER A 61 3.59 12.45 -0.55
N LEU A 62 4.77 13.07 -0.52
CA LEU A 62 6.05 12.35 -0.59
C LEU A 62 6.32 11.53 0.68
N ASP A 63 6.03 12.09 1.85
CA ASP A 63 6.21 11.41 3.14
C ASP A 63 5.27 10.20 3.27
N ASP A 64 4.00 10.34 2.88
CA ASP A 64 3.03 9.25 2.87
C ASP A 64 3.44 8.12 1.93
N SER A 65 3.98 8.47 0.75
CA SER A 65 4.51 7.48 -0.19
C SER A 65 5.68 6.69 0.39
N ARG A 66 6.61 7.39 1.08
CA ARG A 66 7.77 6.75 1.74
C ARG A 66 7.36 5.89 2.92
N LYS A 67 6.40 6.35 3.72
CA LYS A 67 5.84 5.57 4.83
C LYS A 67 5.16 4.31 4.32
N ALA A 68 4.36 4.40 3.25
CA ALA A 68 3.72 3.24 2.64
C ALA A 68 4.74 2.21 2.12
N GLU A 69 5.83 2.65 1.48
CA GLU A 69 6.90 1.74 1.03
C GLU A 69 7.65 1.09 2.21
N THR A 70 7.96 1.88 3.24
CA THR A 70 8.63 1.38 4.45
C THR A 70 7.75 0.35 5.17
N GLU A 71 6.46 0.64 5.32
CA GLU A 71 5.51 -0.28 5.96
C GLU A 71 5.31 -1.55 5.14
N ASN A 72 5.21 -1.45 3.81
CA ASN A 72 5.13 -2.63 2.96
C ASN A 72 6.40 -3.49 3.06
N THR A 73 7.58 -2.87 3.13
CA THR A 73 8.86 -3.58 3.31
C THR A 73 8.88 -4.34 4.64
N ARG A 74 8.44 -3.69 5.73
CA ARG A 74 8.31 -4.33 7.05
C ARG A 74 7.33 -5.50 7.00
N ILE A 75 6.16 -5.33 6.41
CA ILE A 75 5.16 -6.41 6.30
C ILE A 75 5.72 -7.59 5.51
N VAL A 76 6.40 -7.34 4.39
CA VAL A 76 7.04 -8.38 3.58
C VAL A 76 8.08 -9.14 4.39
N GLU A 77 8.91 -8.46 5.17
CA GLU A 77 9.90 -9.07 6.06
C GLU A 77 9.23 -9.92 7.16
N LYS A 78 8.19 -9.39 7.80
CA LYS A 78 7.41 -10.14 8.80
C LYS A 78 6.80 -11.42 8.20
N LEU A 79 6.22 -11.33 7.00
CA LEU A 79 5.66 -12.47 6.28
C LEU A 79 6.73 -13.52 5.96
N ARG A 80 7.90 -13.11 5.47
CA ARG A 80 9.03 -14.02 5.20
C ARG A 80 9.44 -14.77 6.46
N ASN A 81 9.62 -14.05 7.58
CA ASN A 81 10.03 -14.64 8.85
C ASN A 81 8.97 -15.62 9.40
N GLU A 82 7.69 -15.25 9.33
CA GLU A 82 6.60 -16.13 9.79
C GLU A 82 6.48 -17.40 8.94
N ILE A 83 6.59 -17.27 7.61
CA ILE A 83 6.55 -18.43 6.71
C ILE A 83 7.77 -19.33 6.98
N ALA A 84 8.96 -18.76 7.18
CA ALA A 84 10.17 -19.50 7.53
C ALA A 84 10.00 -20.33 8.80
N TYR A 85 9.53 -19.70 9.87
CA TYR A 85 9.27 -20.35 11.15
C TYR A 85 8.29 -21.53 11.01
N ARG A 86 7.19 -21.32 10.29
CA ARG A 86 6.17 -22.36 10.10
C ARG A 86 6.62 -23.48 9.19
N SER A 87 7.33 -23.17 8.11
CA SER A 87 7.90 -24.18 7.22
C SER A 87 8.91 -25.06 7.95
N GLN A 88 9.76 -24.48 8.81
CA GLN A 88 10.67 -25.27 9.64
C GLN A 88 9.91 -26.14 10.65
N SER A 89 8.85 -25.61 11.26
CA SER A 89 8.00 -26.39 12.17
C SER A 89 7.36 -27.59 11.46
N VAL A 90 6.83 -27.38 10.25
CA VAL A 90 6.30 -28.47 9.40
C VAL A 90 7.40 -29.48 9.07
N ARG A 91 8.61 -29.01 8.76
CA ARG A 91 9.78 -29.87 8.51
C ARG A 91 10.16 -30.75 9.69
N SER A 92 10.02 -30.25 10.92
CA SER A 92 10.31 -31.03 12.12
C SER A 92 9.28 -32.12 12.42
N ILE A 93 8.07 -32.01 11.86
CA ILE A 93 6.94 -32.93 12.13
C ILE A 93 6.81 -33.99 11.04
N LEU A 94 7.10 -33.64 9.78
CA LEU A 94 6.96 -34.56 8.66
C LEU A 94 8.10 -35.59 8.66
N PRO A 95 7.81 -36.89 8.50
CA PRO A 95 8.82 -37.94 8.47
C PRO A 95 9.75 -37.77 7.26
N ASP A 96 11.04 -38.09 7.44
CA ASP A 96 12.10 -38.00 6.42
C ASP A 96 11.78 -38.77 5.12
N THR A 97 10.79 -39.67 5.15
CA THR A 97 10.35 -40.48 4.02
C THR A 97 9.48 -39.74 3.00
N ILE A 98 8.92 -38.57 3.35
CA ILE A 98 8.23 -37.73 2.36
C ILE A 98 9.32 -37.00 1.60
N ALA A 99 9.47 -37.31 0.30
CA ALA A 99 10.51 -36.76 -0.56
C ALA A 99 10.49 -35.23 -0.53
N TRP A 100 11.38 -34.65 0.27
CA TRP A 100 11.60 -33.21 0.38
C TRP A 100 12.14 -32.59 -0.91
N GLU A 101 12.41 -33.38 -1.95
CA GLU A 101 12.85 -32.90 -3.26
C GLU A 101 11.86 -31.90 -3.88
N GLU A 102 10.55 -32.06 -3.66
CA GLU A 102 9.55 -31.07 -4.11
C GLU A 102 9.48 -29.82 -3.21
N LEU A 103 10.07 -29.88 -2.01
CA LEU A 103 10.08 -28.83 -1.01
C LEU A 103 11.45 -28.15 -0.88
N TYR A 104 12.45 -28.58 -1.66
CA TYR A 104 13.82 -28.06 -1.63
C TYR A 104 13.91 -26.56 -1.99
N ASP A 105 12.94 -26.04 -2.74
CA ASP A 105 12.83 -24.61 -3.08
C ASP A 105 12.47 -23.72 -1.87
N PHE A 106 12.10 -24.30 -0.72
CA PHE A 106 11.87 -23.53 0.52
C PHE A 106 13.17 -23.01 1.12
N ASP A 107 14.25 -23.80 1.14
CA ASP A 107 15.51 -23.41 1.79
C ASP A 107 16.16 -22.19 1.08
N PHE A 108 15.96 -22.03 -0.24
CA PHE A 108 16.43 -20.87 -1.01
C PHE A 108 15.71 -19.56 -0.64
N ILE A 109 14.43 -19.63 -0.26
CA ILE A 109 13.64 -18.44 0.13
C ILE A 109 14.09 -17.91 1.50
N PHE A 110 14.72 -18.77 2.29
CA PHE A 110 15.17 -18.47 3.65
C PHE A 110 16.64 -18.10 3.73
N ASP A 111 17.34 -18.03 2.60
CA ASP A 111 18.73 -17.58 2.54
C ASP A 111 18.78 -16.07 2.87
N GLY A 112 19.17 -15.76 4.12
CA GLY A 112 19.17 -14.40 4.68
C GLY A 112 18.17 -14.16 5.82
N VAL A 113 17.28 -15.11 6.14
CA VAL A 113 16.52 -15.06 7.39
C VAL A 113 17.46 -15.51 8.52
N GLU A 114 17.78 -14.61 9.43
CA GLU A 114 18.68 -14.90 10.53
C GLU A 114 18.10 -16.04 11.40
N LYS A 115 18.81 -17.17 11.46
CA LYS A 115 18.33 -18.40 12.12
C LYS A 115 18.06 -18.23 13.63
N SER A 116 18.55 -17.15 14.24
CA SER A 116 18.39 -16.83 15.67
C SER A 116 16.93 -16.56 16.08
N TRP A 117 16.02 -16.26 15.14
CA TRP A 117 14.64 -15.84 15.42
C TRP A 117 13.62 -16.99 15.47
N LEU A 118 14.04 -18.23 15.23
CA LEU A 118 13.15 -19.38 14.98
C LEU A 118 12.57 -20.05 16.26
N GLN A 119 12.61 -19.40 17.43
CA GLN A 119 12.21 -20.04 18.70
C GLN A 119 10.73 -19.85 19.11
N LYS A 120 9.97 -18.90 18.52
CA LYS A 120 8.54 -18.65 18.83
C LYS A 120 7.80 -18.09 17.60
N PRO A 121 6.46 -18.25 17.50
CA PRO A 121 5.69 -17.54 16.48
C PRO A 121 5.98 -16.04 16.59
N VAL A 122 6.47 -15.46 15.49
CA VAL A 122 7.14 -14.16 15.56
C VAL A 122 6.11 -13.04 15.62
N TYR A 123 4.93 -13.24 15.01
CA TYR A 123 3.94 -12.18 14.84
C TYR A 123 2.50 -12.61 15.20
N PRO A 124 1.90 -12.04 16.27
CA PRO A 124 0.53 -12.34 16.69
C PRO A 124 -0.53 -12.15 15.60
N GLU A 125 -0.34 -11.14 14.75
CA GLU A 125 -1.26 -10.81 13.65
C GLU A 125 -1.43 -11.93 12.61
N PHE A 126 -0.51 -12.89 12.55
CA PHE A 126 -0.55 -13.99 11.59
C PHE A 126 -1.01 -15.31 12.18
N GLN A 127 -1.21 -15.42 13.50
CA GLN A 127 -1.51 -16.69 14.18
C GLN A 127 -2.70 -17.45 13.55
N ASN A 128 -3.76 -16.74 13.18
CA ASN A 128 -4.98 -17.34 12.62
C ASN A 128 -4.96 -17.58 11.10
N ARG A 129 -3.81 -17.39 10.44
CA ARG A 129 -3.70 -17.49 8.98
C ARG A 129 -2.96 -18.74 8.57
N ALA A 130 -3.42 -19.43 7.54
CA ALA A 130 -2.71 -20.60 7.00
C ALA A 130 -1.48 -20.18 6.17
N ILE A 131 -0.48 -21.06 6.05
CA ILE A 131 0.75 -20.82 5.26
C ILE A 131 0.43 -20.37 3.81
N PRO A 132 -0.53 -20.98 3.07
CA PRO A 132 -0.87 -20.49 1.74
C PRO A 132 -1.42 -19.06 1.71
N GLY A 133 -2.19 -18.67 2.73
CA GLY A 133 -2.70 -17.31 2.85
C GLY A 133 -1.59 -16.29 3.15
N LEU A 134 -0.54 -16.69 3.86
CA LEU A 134 0.65 -15.85 4.09
C LEU A 134 1.50 -15.75 2.83
N ALA A 135 1.72 -16.87 2.13
CA ALA A 135 2.49 -16.93 0.89
C ALA A 135 1.81 -16.13 -0.24
N TYR A 136 0.48 -16.19 -0.34
CA TYR A 136 -0.28 -15.36 -1.28
C TYR A 136 -0.11 -13.87 -1.00
N GLU A 137 -0.21 -13.45 0.26
CA GLU A 137 -0.01 -12.05 0.59
C GLU A 137 1.41 -11.60 0.27
N LEU A 138 2.41 -12.43 0.60
CA LEU A 138 3.80 -12.17 0.22
C LEU A 138 3.93 -12.00 -1.29
N TYR A 139 3.31 -12.88 -2.10
CA TYR A 139 3.29 -12.76 -3.56
C TYR A 139 2.66 -11.46 -4.05
N SER A 140 1.53 -11.06 -3.45
CA SER A 140 0.82 -9.84 -3.84
C SER A 140 1.64 -8.57 -3.55
N ARG A 141 2.38 -8.55 -2.43
CA ARG A 141 3.15 -7.40 -1.93
C ARG A 141 4.60 -7.34 -2.41
N SER A 142 5.13 -8.44 -2.93
CA SER A 142 6.53 -8.53 -3.39
C SER A 142 6.78 -7.70 -4.64
N LYS A 143 8.00 -7.15 -4.75
CA LYS A 143 8.50 -6.49 -5.97
C LYS A 143 8.59 -7.50 -7.11
N LYS A 144 8.67 -7.02 -8.35
CA LYS A 144 8.64 -7.85 -9.57
C LYS A 144 9.67 -8.99 -9.54
N ASP A 145 10.87 -8.70 -9.04
CA ASP A 145 11.97 -9.66 -8.99
C ASP A 145 11.70 -10.79 -7.97
N ASP A 146 11.16 -10.42 -6.80
CA ASP A 146 10.83 -11.36 -5.72
C ASP A 146 9.52 -12.12 -5.96
N ARG A 147 8.66 -11.61 -6.84
CA ARG A 147 7.33 -12.16 -7.09
C ARG A 147 7.39 -13.58 -7.68
N ILE A 148 8.42 -13.90 -8.47
CA ILE A 148 8.60 -15.25 -9.01
C ILE A 148 8.84 -16.26 -7.89
N LEU A 149 9.68 -15.92 -6.92
CA LEU A 149 9.98 -16.75 -5.76
C LEU A 149 8.77 -16.87 -4.85
N ALA A 150 8.10 -15.76 -4.56
CA ALA A 150 6.87 -15.77 -3.76
C ALA A 150 5.74 -16.58 -4.44
N LYS A 151 5.69 -16.61 -5.77
CA LYS A 151 4.75 -17.46 -6.52
C LYS A 151 5.06 -18.95 -6.31
N LYS A 152 6.33 -19.34 -6.48
CA LYS A 152 6.77 -20.72 -6.22
C LYS A 152 6.43 -21.14 -4.79
N LEU A 153 6.71 -20.28 -3.82
CA LEU A 153 6.35 -20.51 -2.41
C LEU A 153 4.86 -20.75 -2.22
N PHE A 154 4.03 -19.93 -2.85
CA PHE A 154 2.59 -20.07 -2.80
C PHE A 154 2.16 -21.41 -3.41
N ASP A 155 2.63 -21.72 -4.62
CA ASP A 155 2.32 -22.98 -5.31
C ASP A 155 2.73 -24.19 -4.46
N SER A 156 3.94 -24.19 -3.88
CA SER A 156 4.42 -25.25 -2.98
C SER A 156 3.64 -25.33 -1.66
N SER A 157 3.23 -24.19 -1.09
CA SER A 157 2.46 -24.16 0.16
C SER A 157 1.08 -24.81 0.01
N LEU A 158 0.47 -24.74 -1.18
CA LEU A 158 -0.78 -25.42 -1.48
C LEU A 158 -0.61 -26.94 -1.44
N ILE A 159 0.50 -27.44 -2.01
CA ILE A 159 0.84 -28.87 -1.99
C ILE A 159 1.03 -29.34 -0.55
N VAL A 160 1.84 -28.62 0.25
CA VAL A 160 2.05 -28.93 1.68
C VAL A 160 0.74 -28.97 2.44
N SER A 161 -0.12 -27.96 2.25
CA SER A 161 -1.41 -27.90 2.94
C SER A 161 -2.33 -29.05 2.54
N ALA A 162 -2.32 -29.47 1.27
CA ALA A 162 -3.10 -30.60 0.79
C ALA A 162 -2.59 -31.93 1.36
N THR A 163 -1.27 -32.12 1.41
CA THR A 163 -0.62 -33.32 1.98
C THR A 163 -0.88 -33.42 3.49
N TYR A 164 -0.72 -32.32 4.22
CA TYR A 164 -1.03 -32.25 5.65
C TYR A 164 -2.49 -32.65 5.93
N LYS A 165 -3.44 -32.12 5.14
CA LYS A 165 -4.86 -32.47 5.26
C LYS A 165 -5.13 -33.96 5.03
N LYS A 166 -4.41 -34.59 4.07
CA LYS A 166 -4.51 -36.04 3.83
C LYS A 166 -3.96 -36.84 5.02
N LEU A 167 -2.80 -36.47 5.55
CA LEU A 167 -2.19 -37.14 6.71
C LEU A 167 -3.08 -37.06 7.95
N VAL A 168 -3.61 -35.89 8.26
CA VAL A 168 -4.57 -35.69 9.37
C VAL A 168 -5.83 -36.54 9.17
N LYS A 169 -6.33 -36.64 7.93
CA LYS A 169 -7.50 -37.48 7.67
C LYS A 169 -7.19 -38.96 7.92
N ILE A 170 -6.00 -39.43 7.52
CA ILE A 170 -5.57 -40.82 7.73
C ILE A 170 -5.47 -41.12 9.23
N SER A 171 -4.81 -40.24 10.01
CA SER A 171 -4.66 -40.45 11.47
C SER A 171 -6.00 -40.55 12.19
N ILE A 172 -6.97 -39.70 11.84
CA ILE A 172 -8.32 -39.71 12.44
C ILE A 172 -9.12 -40.97 12.03
N THR A 173 -8.81 -41.56 10.87
CA THR A 173 -9.53 -42.74 10.37
C THR A 173 -8.98 -44.02 11.00
N ASP A 174 -7.67 -44.08 11.25
CA ASP A 174 -7.00 -45.21 11.93
C ASP A 174 -7.42 -45.30 13.42
N GLU A 175 -7.60 -44.16 14.10
CA GLU A 175 -8.07 -44.10 15.49
C GLU A 175 -9.54 -44.51 15.70
N ARG A 176 -10.32 -44.75 14.64
CA ARG A 176 -11.72 -45.18 14.77
C ARG A 176 -11.92 -46.68 14.92
N ASP A 177 -10.87 -47.48 14.76
CA ASP A 177 -10.94 -48.93 14.96
C ASP A 177 -10.42 -49.38 16.34
N ASP A 178 -9.79 -48.51 17.14
CA ASP A 178 -9.37 -48.80 18.53
C ASP A 178 -9.63 -47.61 19.49
N GLU A 179 -10.70 -47.70 20.29
CA GLU A 179 -10.96 -46.83 21.45
C GLU A 179 -9.83 -46.96 22.49
N SER A 180 -8.89 -46.02 22.56
CA SER A 180 -7.91 -45.94 23.66
C SER A 180 -7.36 -44.52 23.87
N ASP A 181 -8.08 -43.70 24.66
CA ASP A 181 -7.63 -42.73 25.67
C ASP A 181 -6.43 -41.76 25.45
N LEU A 182 -5.91 -41.61 24.24
CA LEU A 182 -4.88 -40.63 23.87
C LEU A 182 -5.37 -39.91 22.60
N ARG A 183 -5.58 -38.60 22.49
CA ARG A 183 -5.40 -37.43 23.34
C ARG A 183 -6.46 -36.40 22.91
N GLU A 184 -7.38 -36.02 23.79
CA GLU A 184 -8.36 -34.96 23.50
C GLU A 184 -7.72 -33.66 22.99
N HIS A 185 -6.50 -33.35 23.45
CA HIS A 185 -5.77 -32.14 23.06
C HIS A 185 -5.39 -32.13 21.57
N ASP A 186 -4.89 -33.23 21.03
CA ASP A 186 -4.48 -33.33 19.63
C ASP A 186 -5.71 -33.33 18.71
N ILE A 187 -6.81 -33.97 19.14
CA ILE A 187 -8.11 -33.92 18.46
C ILE A 187 -8.69 -32.49 18.49
N LEU A 188 -8.51 -31.75 19.58
CA LEU A 188 -8.97 -30.36 19.72
C LEU A 188 -8.21 -29.44 18.74
N MET A 189 -6.89 -29.56 18.67
CA MET A 189 -6.04 -28.81 17.76
C MET A 189 -6.40 -29.08 16.30
N LEU A 190 -6.68 -30.34 15.96
CA LEU A 190 -7.11 -30.73 14.62
C LEU A 190 -8.53 -30.23 14.29
N ARG A 191 -9.45 -30.21 15.25
CA ARG A 191 -10.80 -29.62 15.07
C ARG A 191 -10.75 -28.12 14.85
N GLU A 192 -9.95 -27.38 15.62
CA GLU A 192 -9.79 -25.93 15.44
C GLU A 192 -9.17 -25.59 14.09
N ALA A 193 -8.12 -26.31 13.67
CA ALA A 193 -7.50 -26.13 12.36
C ALA A 193 -8.50 -26.36 11.21
N ASN A 194 -9.34 -27.39 11.31
CA ASN A 194 -10.35 -27.72 10.29
C ASN A 194 -11.50 -26.70 10.26
N LYS A 195 -11.88 -26.16 11.44
CA LYS A 195 -12.90 -25.12 11.56
C LYS A 195 -12.44 -23.82 10.90
N LEU A 196 -11.20 -23.39 11.18
CA LEU A 196 -10.58 -22.22 10.54
C LEU A 196 -10.53 -22.39 9.02
N PHE A 197 -10.12 -23.56 8.53
CA PHE A 197 -10.01 -23.84 7.10
C PHE A 197 -11.36 -23.79 6.36
N LYS A 198 -12.44 -24.26 7.00
CA LYS A 198 -13.80 -24.21 6.41
C LYS A 198 -14.31 -22.77 6.29
N THR A 199 -14.03 -21.93 7.28
CA THR A 199 -14.29 -20.48 7.16
C THR A 199 -13.54 -19.85 5.98
N PHE A 200 -12.33 -20.31 5.67
CA PHE A 200 -11.56 -19.79 4.52
C PHE A 200 -12.11 -20.27 3.17
N SER A 201 -12.60 -21.52 3.05
CA SER A 201 -13.22 -21.99 1.79
C SER A 201 -14.54 -21.28 1.48
N ASP A 202 -15.26 -20.83 2.51
CA ASP A 202 -16.56 -20.20 2.34
C ASP A 202 -16.45 -18.68 2.06
N ILE A 203 -15.27 -18.07 2.27
CA ILE A 203 -15.01 -16.63 2.03
C ILE A 203 -14.49 -16.36 0.60
N ASN A 204 -14.06 -17.38 -0.15
CA ASN A 204 -13.62 -17.26 -1.54
C ASN A 204 -14.29 -18.36 -2.40
N PRO A 205 -15.45 -18.09 -3.03
CA PRO A 205 -16.03 -18.99 -4.03
C PRO A 205 -15.20 -19.04 -5.32
#